data_AF-A0A5S9MF25-F1
#
_entry.id   AF-A0A5S9MF25-F1
#
_cell.length_a   1.000
_cell.length_b   1.000
_cell.length_c   1.000
_cell.angle_alpha   90.00
_cell.angle_beta   90.00
_cell.angle_gamma   90.00
#
_symmetry.space_group_name_H-M   'P 1'
#
loop_
_entity.id
_entity.type
_entity.pdbx_description
1 polymer ?
#
loop_
_entity_poly.entity_id
_entity_poly.type
_entity_poly.pdbx_seq_one_letter_code
_entity_poly.pdbx_strand_id
1 'polypeptide(L)'
;MSIESQEGSIYRLMIWKAWRRFFFSYGVDESIDLIVATDAEGILGIGDWGVGGIAISVGKLAVYTAAAGIDPSRVLAVVLDAGTNQESLLNDPLYVGNQHSRVRGERYDQFIDQYVELARATFPQRPPSLGRLWDKECPCDIGKI
;
A
#
# COMPACT_ATOMS: atom_id res chain seq x y z
N MET A 1 -20.59 -15.69 -21.47
CA MET A 1 -20.60 -16.37 -20.15
C MET A 1 -19.58 -17.51 -20.21
N SER A 2 -18.36 -17.46 -19.69
CA SER A 2 -17.61 -16.43 -18.95
C SER A 2 -16.14 -16.81 -19.14
N ILE A 3 -15.39 -16.04 -19.93
CA ILE A 3 -13.94 -16.25 -20.14
C ILE A 3 -13.12 -15.21 -19.33
N GLU A 4 -13.76 -14.16 -18.78
CA GLU A 4 -13.12 -13.16 -17.89
C GLU A 4 -12.88 -13.62 -16.44
N SER A 5 -13.46 -14.76 -16.01
CA SER A 5 -13.36 -15.22 -14.61
C SER A 5 -12.06 -15.97 -14.29
N GLN A 6 -11.39 -16.57 -15.27
CA GLN A 6 -10.23 -17.44 -15.02
C GLN A 6 -8.94 -16.63 -14.81
N GLU A 7 -8.71 -15.58 -15.62
CA GLU A 7 -7.56 -14.70 -15.43
C GLU A 7 -7.65 -13.92 -14.12
N GLY A 8 -8.82 -13.37 -13.78
CA GLY A 8 -9.05 -12.68 -12.51
C GLY A 8 -8.74 -13.57 -11.29
N SER A 9 -9.14 -14.84 -11.31
CA SER A 9 -8.83 -15.80 -10.23
C SER A 9 -7.33 -16.11 -10.14
N ILE A 10 -6.64 -16.21 -11.27
CA ILE A 10 -5.20 -16.49 -11.31
C ILE A 10 -4.39 -15.27 -10.86
N TYR A 11 -4.72 -14.07 -11.37
CA TYR A 11 -4.10 -12.81 -10.95
C TYR A 11 -4.34 -12.55 -9.46
N ARG A 12 -5.57 -12.73 -8.97
CA ARG A 12 -5.92 -12.68 -7.54
C ARG A 12 -5.07 -13.65 -6.72
N LEU A 13 -4.97 -14.91 -7.14
CA LEU A 13 -4.17 -15.91 -6.42
C LEU A 13 -2.66 -15.58 -6.42
N MET A 14 -2.14 -15.05 -7.52
CA MET A 14 -0.72 -14.65 -7.63
C MET A 14 -0.40 -13.44 -6.75
N ILE A 15 -1.19 -12.36 -6.86
CA ILE A 15 -1.06 -11.16 -6.02
C ILE A 15 -1.18 -11.54 -4.55
N TRP A 16 -2.18 -12.37 -4.21
CA TRP A 16 -2.40 -12.82 -2.85
C TRP A 16 -1.22 -13.63 -2.30
N LYS A 17 -0.65 -14.56 -3.08
CA LYS A 17 0.56 -15.30 -2.68
C LYS A 17 1.77 -14.38 -2.52
N ALA A 18 1.94 -13.41 -3.41
CA ALA A 18 3.05 -12.46 -3.37
C ALA A 18 2.96 -11.58 -2.12
N TRP A 19 1.80 -11.00 -1.84
CA TRP A 19 1.60 -10.18 -0.64
C TRP A 19 1.65 -10.98 0.65
N ARG A 20 1.15 -12.22 0.66
CA ARG A 20 1.36 -13.09 1.83
C ARG A 20 2.83 -13.24 2.10
N ARG A 21 3.62 -13.63 1.09
CA ARG A 21 5.08 -13.75 1.25
C ARG A 21 5.72 -12.46 1.72
N PHE A 22 5.31 -11.32 1.16
CA PHE A 22 5.78 -10.00 1.59
C PHE A 22 5.50 -9.76 3.07
N PHE A 23 4.24 -9.82 3.51
CA PHE A 23 3.90 -9.56 4.91
C PHE A 23 4.47 -10.62 5.87
N PHE A 24 4.53 -11.89 5.46
CA PHE A 24 5.21 -12.94 6.23
C PHE A 24 6.71 -12.68 6.38
N SER A 25 7.35 -12.04 5.39
CA SER A 25 8.76 -11.65 5.49
C SER A 25 9.01 -10.57 6.55
N TYR A 26 8.01 -9.76 6.88
CA TYR A 26 8.08 -8.78 7.96
C TYR A 26 7.68 -9.38 9.33
N GLY A 27 7.26 -10.66 9.38
CA GLY A 27 6.90 -11.38 10.60
C GLY A 27 5.52 -10.95 11.13
N VAL A 28 4.50 -11.79 11.26
CA VAL A 28 4.20 -12.77 12.35
C VAL A 28 4.63 -12.42 13.78
N ASP A 29 5.55 -11.48 14.00
CA ASP A 29 5.85 -10.94 15.31
C ASP A 29 5.10 -9.61 15.37
N GLU A 30 4.17 -9.45 16.32
CA GLU A 30 3.21 -8.34 16.49
C GLU A 30 3.88 -6.95 16.68
N SER A 31 4.70 -6.57 15.73
CA SER A 31 5.70 -5.53 15.82
C SER A 31 5.33 -4.33 14.97
N ILE A 32 4.63 -4.49 13.85
CA ILE A 32 4.19 -3.33 13.06
C ILE A 32 2.91 -2.76 13.64
N ASP A 33 3.00 -1.54 14.18
CA ASP A 33 1.88 -0.79 14.76
C ASP A 33 1.24 0.17 13.74
N LEU A 34 1.97 0.56 12.69
CA LEU A 34 1.48 1.53 11.71
C LEU A 34 1.98 1.23 10.29
N ILE A 35 1.06 1.24 9.33
CA ILE A 35 1.35 1.13 7.90
C ILE A 35 0.86 2.39 7.20
N VAL A 36 1.72 3.01 6.39
CA VAL A 36 1.32 4.10 5.48
C VAL A 36 1.48 3.62 4.06
N ALA A 37 0.36 3.49 3.35
CA ALA A 37 0.30 3.00 1.98
C ALA A 37 -0.13 4.12 1.02
N THR A 38 0.43 4.15 -0.19
CA THR A 38 0.00 5.09 -1.24
C THR A 38 0.13 4.44 -2.61
N ASP A 39 -0.72 4.81 -3.56
CA ASP A 39 -0.57 4.46 -4.97
C ASP A 39 0.04 5.62 -5.80
N ALA A 40 0.41 6.71 -5.12
CA ALA A 40 1.11 7.87 -5.66
C ALA A 40 0.46 8.53 -6.89
N GLU A 41 -0.86 8.41 -7.04
CA GLU A 41 -1.59 8.98 -8.18
C GLU A 41 -1.64 10.51 -8.16
N GLY A 42 -1.75 11.11 -6.96
CA GLY A 42 -2.19 12.49 -6.81
C GLY A 42 -1.37 13.30 -5.82
N ILE A 43 -0.07 13.01 -5.68
CA ILE A 43 0.77 13.53 -4.60
C ILE A 43 0.63 15.05 -4.52
N LEU A 44 0.07 15.58 -3.44
CA LEU A 44 0.12 17.00 -3.05
C LEU A 44 -0.19 17.99 -4.18
N GLY A 45 -1.02 17.61 -5.15
CA GLY A 45 -1.33 18.42 -6.33
C GLY A 45 -0.22 18.53 -7.41
N ILE A 46 0.92 17.84 -7.24
CA ILE A 46 2.00 17.73 -8.24
C ILE A 46 1.80 16.55 -9.21
N GLY A 47 0.76 15.74 -9.00
CA GLY A 47 0.32 14.69 -9.93
C GLY A 47 0.89 13.31 -9.63
N ASP A 48 0.98 12.50 -10.67
CA ASP A 48 1.34 11.09 -10.61
C ASP A 48 2.87 10.91 -10.62
N TRP A 49 3.41 10.27 -9.58
CA TRP A 49 4.84 9.98 -9.45
C TRP A 49 5.15 8.47 -9.40
N GLY A 50 4.14 7.63 -9.62
CA GLY A 50 4.26 6.17 -9.56
C GLY A 50 5.00 5.70 -8.32
N VAL A 51 5.92 4.75 -8.46
CA VAL A 51 6.66 4.19 -7.30
C VAL A 51 7.52 5.21 -6.55
N GLY A 52 7.86 6.33 -7.19
CA GLY A 52 8.62 7.42 -6.56
C GLY A 52 7.88 8.09 -5.40
N GLY A 53 6.56 7.90 -5.31
CA GLY A 53 5.75 8.43 -4.20
C GLY A 53 6.05 7.84 -2.82
N ILE A 54 6.85 6.78 -2.72
CA ILE A 54 7.25 6.15 -1.46
C ILE A 54 7.87 7.15 -0.47
N ALA A 55 8.58 8.17 -0.97
CA ALA A 55 9.23 9.19 -0.15
C ALA A 55 8.22 9.96 0.73
N ILE A 56 6.99 10.13 0.25
CA ILE A 56 5.93 10.80 0.99
C ILE A 56 5.42 9.90 2.14
N SER A 57 5.24 8.61 1.89
CA SER A 57 4.89 7.64 2.95
C SER A 57 5.97 7.60 4.03
N VAL A 58 7.25 7.58 3.63
CA VAL A 58 8.40 7.64 4.55
C VAL A 58 8.39 8.94 5.36
N GLY A 59 8.10 10.08 4.71
CA GLY A 59 7.99 11.38 5.38
C GLY A 59 6.88 11.42 6.43
N LYS A 60 5.69 10.89 6.10
CA LYS A 60 4.57 10.78 7.07
C LYS A 60 4.97 9.91 8.26
N LEU A 61 5.61 8.76 8.03
CA LEU A 61 6.08 7.89 9.10
C LEU A 61 7.14 8.56 9.99
N ALA A 62 8.04 9.34 9.40
CA ALA A 62 9.01 10.12 10.17
C ALA A 62 8.32 11.13 11.08
N VAL A 63 7.26 11.81 10.61
CA VAL A 63 6.45 12.71 11.44
C VAL A 63 5.74 11.95 12.56
N TYR A 64 5.12 10.80 12.28
CA TYR A 64 4.46 10.02 13.32
C TYR A 64 5.44 9.46 14.36
N THR A 65 6.61 9.02 13.91
CA THR A 65 7.71 8.57 14.79
C THR A 65 8.15 9.71 15.70
N ALA A 66 8.43 10.89 15.14
CA ALA A 66 8.97 12.02 15.89
C ALA A 66 7.93 12.72 16.78
N ALA A 67 6.70 12.88 16.30
CA ALA A 67 5.66 13.65 16.99
C ALA A 67 4.78 12.79 17.91
N ALA A 68 4.47 11.55 17.51
CA ALA A 68 3.62 10.64 18.29
C ALA A 68 4.42 9.59 19.07
N GLY A 69 5.76 9.57 18.94
CA GLY A 69 6.63 8.65 19.67
C GLY A 69 6.48 7.19 19.26
N ILE A 70 6.00 6.93 18.03
CA ILE A 70 5.91 5.57 17.48
C ILE A 70 7.32 5.05 17.22
N ASP A 71 7.59 3.80 17.57
CA ASP A 71 8.89 3.19 17.34
C ASP A 71 9.15 3.02 15.83
N PRO A 72 10.27 3.54 15.29
CA PRO A 72 10.57 3.45 13.85
C PRO A 72 10.81 2.00 13.37
N SER A 73 11.11 1.06 14.26
CA SER A 73 11.19 -0.37 13.93
C SER A 73 9.82 -1.03 13.75
N ARG A 74 8.75 -0.30 14.12
CA ARG A 74 7.36 -0.75 14.18
C ARG A 74 6.46 -0.08 13.15
N VAL A 75 7.06 0.54 12.12
CA VAL A 75 6.33 1.21 11.05
C VAL A 75 6.71 0.68 9.68
N LEU A 76 5.76 0.69 8.74
CA LEU A 76 5.97 0.19 7.38
C LEU A 76 5.43 1.18 6.34
N ALA A 77 6.30 1.60 5.43
CA ALA A 77 5.90 2.37 4.25
C ALA A 77 5.64 1.40 3.09
N VAL A 78 4.50 1.56 2.42
CA VAL A 78 4.12 0.74 1.27
C VAL A 78 3.76 1.65 0.09
N VAL A 79 4.20 1.27 -1.11
CA VAL A 79 3.63 1.79 -2.35
C VAL A 79 2.89 0.68 -3.08
N LEU A 80 1.65 0.97 -3.46
CA LEU A 80 0.77 0.12 -4.23
C LEU A 80 0.90 0.50 -5.70
N ASP A 81 1.83 -0.17 -6.39
CA ASP A 81 2.13 0.13 -7.78
C ASP A 81 1.06 -0.43 -8.74
N ALA A 82 0.05 0.40 -9.01
CA ALA A 82 -1.00 0.13 -10.00
C ALA A 82 -0.65 0.63 -11.42
N GLY A 83 0.63 0.97 -11.67
CA GLY A 83 1.08 1.66 -12.87
C GLY A 83 1.09 3.18 -12.71
N THR A 84 1.48 3.88 -13.78
CA THR A 84 1.54 5.35 -13.82
C THR A 84 1.00 5.87 -15.14
N ASN A 85 0.36 7.04 -15.11
CA ASN A 85 -0.10 7.77 -16.29
C ASN A 85 0.90 8.87 -16.71
N GLN A 86 2.01 9.02 -15.99
CA GLN A 86 3.02 10.01 -16.31
C GLN A 86 3.95 9.48 -17.42
N GLU A 87 3.85 10.06 -18.62
CA GLU A 87 4.62 9.64 -19.79
C GLU A 87 6.13 9.71 -19.58
N SER A 88 6.64 10.68 -18.80
CA SER A 88 8.07 10.76 -18.50
C SER A 88 8.57 9.54 -17.73
N LEU A 89 7.76 8.96 -16.85
CA LEU A 89 8.10 7.74 -16.11
C LEU A 89 7.94 6.49 -16.97
N LEU A 90 6.92 6.44 -17.83
CA LEU A 90 6.72 5.31 -18.75
C LEU A 90 7.84 5.18 -19.78
N ASN A 91 8.43 6.29 -20.20
CA ASN A 91 9.51 6.32 -21.19
C ASN A 91 10.91 6.28 -20.54
N ASP A 92 11.01 6.29 -19.21
CA ASP A 92 12.29 6.26 -18.52
C ASP A 92 12.76 4.80 -18.38
N PRO A 93 13.88 4.41 -19.03
CA PRO A 93 14.42 3.05 -18.92
C PRO A 93 14.95 2.70 -17.51
N LEU A 94 15.15 3.69 -16.64
CA LEU A 94 15.58 3.51 -15.26
C LEU A 94 14.42 3.50 -14.26
N TYR A 95 13.18 3.68 -14.73
CA TYR A 95 12.02 3.61 -13.86
C TYR A 95 11.83 2.21 -13.29
N VAL A 96 11.83 2.10 -11.96
CA VAL A 96 11.79 0.82 -11.25
C VAL A 96 10.37 0.27 -11.05
N GLY A 97 9.35 1.08 -11.37
CA GLY A 97 7.95 0.69 -11.24
C GLY A 97 7.37 0.08 -12.51
N ASN A 98 6.09 -0.26 -12.44
CA ASN A 98 5.34 -0.83 -13.54
C ASN A 98 5.17 0.20 -14.67
N GLN A 99 5.78 -0.09 -15.82
CA GLN A 99 5.71 0.73 -17.04
C GLN A 99 4.43 0.44 -17.84
N HIS A 100 3.28 0.54 -17.19
CA HIS A 100 1.99 0.50 -17.86
C HIS A 100 1.07 1.59 -17.32
N SER A 101 0.10 2.01 -18.13
CA SER A 101 -0.94 2.94 -17.70
C SER A 101 -1.69 2.42 -16.48
N ARG A 102 -2.22 3.33 -15.67
CA ARG A 102 -2.87 2.96 -14.40
C ARG A 102 -4.02 1.99 -14.61
N VAL A 103 -4.06 0.96 -13.77
CA VAL A 103 -5.23 0.09 -13.63
C VAL A 103 -6.35 0.89 -12.97
N ARG A 104 -7.57 0.78 -13.51
CA ARG A 104 -8.75 1.56 -13.07
C ARG A 104 -9.98 0.67 -12.88
N GLY A 105 -10.98 1.23 -12.23
CA GLY A 105 -12.29 0.59 -12.02
C GLY A 105 -12.19 -0.64 -11.14
N GLU A 106 -13.06 -1.61 -11.39
CA GLU A 106 -13.25 -2.78 -10.54
C GLU A 106 -11.95 -3.56 -10.28
N ARG A 107 -11.04 -3.61 -11.27
CA ARG A 107 -9.75 -4.29 -11.11
C ARG A 107 -8.84 -3.61 -10.09
N TYR A 108 -8.87 -2.27 -10.02
CA TYR A 108 -8.14 -1.51 -9.01
C TYR A 108 -8.79 -1.68 -7.64
N ASP A 109 -10.12 -1.59 -7.57
CA ASP A 109 -10.86 -1.74 -6.32
C ASP A 109 -10.63 -3.12 -5.69
N GLN A 110 -10.72 -4.19 -6.50
CA GLN A 110 -10.42 -5.55 -6.06
C GLN A 110 -8.96 -5.74 -5.61
N PHE A 111 -8.02 -5.02 -6.21
CA PHE A 111 -6.62 -5.04 -5.81
C PHE A 111 -6.45 -4.37 -4.44
N ILE A 112 -7.06 -3.21 -4.23
CA ILE A 112 -7.07 -2.51 -2.95
C ILE A 112 -7.75 -3.35 -1.85
N ASP A 113 -8.92 -3.93 -2.13
CA ASP A 113 -9.65 -4.75 -1.17
C ASP A 113 -8.81 -5.94 -0.69
N GLN A 114 -8.14 -6.63 -1.62
CA GLN A 114 -7.24 -7.74 -1.28
C GLN A 114 -6.07 -7.29 -0.38
N TYR A 115 -5.55 -6.07 -0.59
CA TYR A 115 -4.45 -5.54 0.21
C TYR A 115 -4.92 -5.30 1.63
N VAL A 116 -6.05 -4.62 1.77
CA VAL A 116 -6.65 -4.26 3.05
C VAL A 116 -7.04 -5.51 3.85
N GLU A 117 -7.70 -6.48 3.21
CA GLU A 117 -8.06 -7.76 3.83
C GLU A 117 -6.83 -8.48 4.37
N LEU A 118 -5.77 -8.57 3.57
CA LEU A 118 -4.57 -9.30 3.94
C LEU A 118 -3.74 -8.57 5.01
N ALA A 119 -3.64 -7.24 4.93
CA ALA A 119 -2.98 -6.43 5.94
C ALA A 119 -3.66 -6.60 7.31
N ARG A 120 -5.00 -6.53 7.35
CA ARG A 120 -5.79 -6.76 8.58
C ARG A 120 -5.66 -8.17 9.12
N ALA A 121 -5.60 -9.17 8.24
CA ALA A 121 -5.42 -10.56 8.65
C ALA A 121 -4.02 -10.83 9.20
N THR A 122 -3.01 -10.06 8.77
CA THR A 122 -1.61 -10.28 9.17
C THR A 122 -1.22 -9.47 10.40
N PHE A 123 -1.74 -8.25 10.55
CA PHE A 123 -1.49 -7.37 11.69
C PHE A 123 -2.78 -7.14 12.48
N PRO A 124 -3.14 -8.07 13.40
CA PRO A 124 -4.32 -7.93 14.23
C PRO A 124 -4.18 -6.75 15.20
N GLN A 125 -5.28 -6.05 15.49
CA GLN A 125 -5.26 -4.90 16.40
C GLN A 125 -4.81 -5.32 17.80
N ARG A 126 -3.88 -4.55 18.39
CA ARG A 126 -3.55 -4.68 19.81
C ARG A 126 -4.75 -4.20 20.67
N PRO A 127 -5.08 -4.86 21.79
CA PRO A 127 -6.20 -4.45 22.64
C PRO A 127 -6.01 -3.03 23.23
N PRO A 128 -7.11 -2.36 23.63
CA PRO A 128 -7.20 -0.91 23.85
C PRO A 128 -6.41 -0.32 25.03
N SER A 129 -5.48 -1.07 25.65
CA SER A 129 -4.80 -0.69 26.88
C SER A 129 -3.58 0.23 26.70
N LEU A 130 -3.11 0.45 25.47
CA LEU A 130 -2.16 1.51 25.12
C LEU A 130 -2.93 2.66 24.44
N GLY A 131 -2.69 3.89 24.87
CA GLY A 131 -3.38 5.10 24.40
C GLY A 131 -3.61 5.14 22.88
N ARG A 132 -4.86 5.46 22.52
CA ARG A 132 -5.39 5.44 21.15
C ARG A 132 -4.77 6.52 20.25
N LEU A 133 -4.14 6.07 19.17
CA LEU A 133 -3.99 6.77 17.90
C LEU A 133 -4.48 5.82 16.78
N TRP A 134 -5.75 5.43 16.87
CA TRP A 134 -6.49 4.87 15.74
C TRP A 134 -7.70 5.79 15.60
N ASP A 135 -7.46 6.97 15.02
CA ASP A 135 -8.56 7.84 14.59
C ASP A 135 -9.43 7.07 13.60
N LYS A 136 -10.72 7.40 13.59
CA LYS A 136 -11.85 6.59 13.09
C LYS A 136 -11.91 6.37 11.57
N GLU A 137 -10.78 6.40 10.87
CA GLU A 137 -10.66 6.01 9.47
C GLU A 137 -9.75 4.77 9.41
N CYS A 138 -10.12 3.80 8.60
CA CYS A 138 -9.47 2.49 8.58
C CYS A 138 -7.94 2.57 8.50
N PRO A 139 -7.19 1.66 9.14
CA PRO A 139 -5.73 1.71 9.28
C PRO A 139 -4.99 1.16 8.05
N CYS A 140 -5.55 1.49 6.92
CA CYS A 140 -5.02 1.38 5.58
C CYS A 140 -5.52 2.67 4.94
N ASP A 141 -4.97 3.80 5.39
CA ASP A 141 -5.25 5.08 4.80
C ASP A 141 -4.58 5.08 3.43
N ILE A 142 -5.24 4.42 2.47
CA ILE A 142 -4.98 4.53 1.02
C ILE A 142 -5.61 5.87 0.63
N GLY A 143 -5.15 6.92 1.30
CA GLY A 143 -5.38 8.27 0.88
C GLY A 143 -4.61 8.43 -0.41
N LYS A 144 -5.31 8.93 -1.44
CA LYS A 144 -4.67 9.74 -2.46
C LYS A 144 -3.97 10.87 -1.70
N ILE A 145 -2.70 10.68 -1.36
CA ILE A 145 -1.86 11.79 -0.91
C ILE A 145 -1.70 12.72 -2.09
#